data_AF-A0A924WXW2-F1
#
_entry.id   AF-A0A924WXW2-F1
#
_cell.length_a   1.000
_cell.length_b   1.000
_cell.length_c   1.000
_cell.angle_alpha   90.00
_cell.angle_beta   90.00
_cell.angle_gamma   90.00
#
_symmetry.space_group_name_H-M   'P 1'
#
loop_
_entity.id
_entity.type
_entity.pdbx_description
1 polymer ?
#
loop_
_entity_poly.entity_id
_entity_poly.type
_entity_poly.pdbx_seq_one_letter_code
_entity_poly.pdbx_strand_id
1 'polypeptide(L)'
;MQREFRTAFAPYLWAFFAFIGIGFIFHTLVDPDFWQDWFRPVFAAGLFGGLVGAAEIVSRYRDEPIRACYSPFGLIYLLCNAAMSVAALYLIVRLPESYGAIRSNRIIAAIAAGFGASVIMRTRLAVIRTADNKDVSIGPDIVTRLLLSVIDHKIDRYRALRRQRLVVATVPVMRELGSFRDAANYLTNSLLAFQNLDEALRSQLTVSVEAIDHENLPVDVKLLAMGFIFLSICGEAQFGEVTQNALGLIKTDTRAELIP
;
A
#
# COMPACT_ATOMS: atom_id res chain seq x y z
N MET A 1 -1.95 25.88 12.89
CA MET A 1 -0.89 25.65 11.87
C MET A 1 0.42 25.13 12.46
N GLN A 2 1.07 25.78 13.44
CA GLN A 2 2.36 25.30 14.00
C GLN A 2 2.31 23.98 14.79
N ARG A 3 1.19 23.64 15.46
CA ARG A 3 1.05 22.36 16.19
C ARG A 3 0.93 21.14 15.28
N GLU A 4 0.21 21.27 14.15
CA GLU A 4 0.08 20.19 13.17
C GLU A 4 1.40 19.90 12.42
N PHE A 5 2.23 20.93 12.21
CA PHE A 5 3.54 20.80 11.57
C PHE A 5 4.55 20.03 12.45
N ARG A 6 4.53 20.27 13.77
CA ARG A 6 5.39 19.55 14.73
C ARG A 6 5.00 18.07 14.89
N THR A 7 3.70 17.75 14.84
CA THR A 7 3.22 16.37 14.87
C THR A 7 3.45 15.63 13.56
N ALA A 8 3.52 16.35 12.43
CA ALA A 8 3.83 15.76 11.12
C ALA A 8 5.32 15.40 10.98
N PHE A 9 6.25 16.24 11.47
CA PHE A 9 7.70 16.04 11.26
C PHE A 9 8.41 15.17 12.31
N ALA A 10 7.94 15.15 13.56
CA ALA A 10 8.50 14.31 14.62
C ALA A 10 8.69 12.82 14.24
N PRO A 11 7.76 12.16 13.52
CA PRO A 11 7.94 10.77 13.10
C PRO A 11 8.91 10.57 11.92
N TYR A 12 9.49 11.62 11.34
CA TYR A 12 10.51 11.48 10.29
C TYR A 12 11.92 11.67 10.83
N LEU A 13 12.07 12.42 11.94
CA LEU A 13 13.36 12.65 12.59
C LEU A 13 13.99 11.35 13.09
N TRP A 14 13.23 10.45 13.70
CA TRP A 14 13.79 9.18 14.17
C TRP A 14 14.18 8.24 13.03
N ALA A 15 13.43 8.20 11.93
CA ALA A 15 13.79 7.43 10.74
C ALA A 15 15.09 7.97 10.11
N PHE A 16 15.24 9.29 10.07
CA PHE A 16 16.47 9.96 9.67
C PHE A 16 17.66 9.60 10.58
N PHE A 17 17.48 9.63 11.91
CA PHE A 17 18.53 9.21 12.84
C PHE A 17 18.86 7.72 12.75
N ALA A 18 17.86 6.86 12.52
CA ALA A 18 18.08 5.43 12.29
C ALA A 18 18.88 5.20 10.99
N PHE A 19 18.59 5.95 9.93
CA PHE A 19 19.35 5.89 8.69
C PHE A 19 20.80 6.34 8.88
N ILE A 20 21.02 7.45 9.59
CA ILE A 20 22.37 7.91 9.95
C ILE A 20 23.08 6.87 10.81
N GLY A 21 22.39 6.28 11.78
CA GLY A 21 22.95 5.23 12.63
C GLY A 21 23.39 4.00 11.84
N ILE A 22 22.56 3.52 10.91
CA ILE A 22 22.90 2.41 10.01
C ILE A 22 24.07 2.79 9.10
N GLY A 23 24.06 4.00 8.53
CA GLY A 23 25.15 4.52 7.71
C GLY A 23 26.46 4.66 8.48
N PHE A 24 26.40 5.08 9.74
CA PHE A 24 27.56 5.21 10.62
C PHE A 24 28.11 3.82 11.01
N ILE A 25 27.26 2.88 11.43
CA ILE A 25 27.66 1.51 11.71
C ILE A 25 28.32 0.90 10.48
N PHE A 26 27.69 1.05 9.31
CA PHE A 26 28.23 0.53 8.05
C PHE A 26 29.55 1.21 7.69
N HIS A 27 29.70 2.52 7.88
CA HIS A 27 30.96 3.22 7.69
C HIS A 27 32.07 2.69 8.61
N THR A 28 31.76 2.39 9.87
CA THR A 28 32.75 1.84 10.83
C THR A 28 33.16 0.39 10.54
N LEU A 29 32.28 -0.40 9.92
CA LEU A 29 32.53 -1.82 9.63
C LEU A 29 33.19 -2.07 8.27
N VAL A 30 33.32 -1.03 7.45
CA VAL A 30 33.76 -1.13 6.05
C VAL A 30 35.09 -0.39 5.87
N ASP A 31 36.06 -1.05 5.25
CA ASP A 31 37.40 -0.47 5.04
C ASP A 31 37.30 0.89 4.32
N PRO A 32 38.08 1.91 4.74
CA PRO A 32 38.03 3.24 4.14
C PRO A 32 38.24 3.24 2.61
N ASP A 33 39.09 2.34 2.11
CA ASP A 33 39.40 2.21 0.67
C ASP A 33 38.19 1.76 -0.14
N PHE A 34 37.27 0.99 0.46
CA PHE A 34 36.03 0.59 -0.20
C PHE A 34 35.18 1.81 -0.57
N TRP A 35 35.10 2.80 0.31
CA TRP A 35 34.30 4.00 0.06
C TRP A 35 34.86 4.84 -1.08
N GLN A 36 36.19 4.93 -1.21
CA GLN A 36 36.80 5.68 -2.30
C GLN A 36 36.53 5.03 -3.66
N ASP A 37 36.63 3.70 -3.75
CA ASP A 37 36.51 2.98 -5.01
C ASP A 37 35.05 2.62 -5.39
N TRP A 38 34.17 2.43 -4.40
CA TRP A 38 32.84 1.86 -4.61
C TRP A 38 31.69 2.81 -4.28
N PHE A 39 31.94 4.08 -3.99
CA PHE A 39 30.88 5.05 -3.68
C PHE A 39 29.74 5.07 -4.71
N ARG A 40 30.07 5.19 -6.00
CA ARG A 40 29.08 5.21 -7.10
C ARG A 40 28.27 3.91 -7.18
N PRO A 41 28.90 2.73 -7.21
CA PRO A 41 28.21 1.44 -7.11
C PRO A 41 27.34 1.29 -5.86
N VAL A 42 27.79 1.75 -4.69
CA VAL A 42 27.02 1.71 -3.44
C VAL A 42 25.74 2.51 -3.57
N PHE A 43 25.83 3.74 -4.09
CA PHE A 43 24.66 4.56 -4.35
C PHE A 43 23.71 3.89 -5.34
N ALA A 44 24.23 3.33 -6.43
CA ALA A 44 23.42 2.63 -7.43
C ALA A 44 22.73 1.38 -6.85
N ALA A 45 23.44 0.56 -6.07
CA ALA A 45 22.87 -0.62 -5.42
C ALA A 45 21.76 -0.24 -4.44
N GLY A 46 21.99 0.79 -3.61
CA GLY A 46 20.98 1.33 -2.70
C GLY A 46 19.76 1.87 -3.45
N LEU A 47 19.96 2.57 -4.57
CA LEU A 47 18.88 3.06 -5.42
C LEU A 47 18.05 1.91 -6.01
N PHE A 48 18.69 0.88 -6.58
CA PHE A 48 17.98 -0.29 -7.10
C PHE A 48 17.21 -1.03 -6.00
N GLY A 49 17.82 -1.22 -4.82
CA GLY A 49 17.15 -1.80 -3.65
C GLY A 49 15.93 -0.99 -3.23
N GLY A 50 16.09 0.32 -3.07
CA GLY A 50 14.99 1.24 -2.76
C GLY A 50 13.87 1.20 -3.79
N LEU A 51 14.19 1.14 -5.09
CA LEU A 51 13.20 1.01 -6.16
C LEU A 51 12.44 -0.31 -6.11
N VAL A 52 13.11 -1.42 -5.79
CA VAL A 52 12.43 -2.71 -5.58
C VAL A 52 11.48 -2.64 -4.39
N GLY A 53 11.93 -2.05 -3.27
CA GLY A 53 11.08 -1.82 -2.11
C GLY A 53 9.88 -0.93 -2.43
N ALA A 54 10.07 0.11 -3.25
CA ALA A 54 9.00 0.99 -3.70
C ALA A 54 8.00 0.25 -4.58
N ALA A 55 8.46 -0.57 -5.52
CA ALA A 55 7.61 -1.40 -6.34
C ALA A 55 6.76 -2.37 -5.49
N GLU A 56 7.33 -2.94 -4.43
CA GLU A 56 6.60 -3.80 -3.50
C GLU A 56 5.50 -3.05 -2.74
N ILE A 57 5.77 -1.84 -2.24
CA ILE A 57 4.76 -0.99 -1.60
C ILE A 57 3.66 -0.60 -2.61
N VAL A 58 4.06 -0.09 -3.79
CA VAL A 58 3.12 0.38 -4.82
C VAL A 58 2.18 -0.74 -5.28
N SER A 59 2.70 -1.95 -5.47
CA SER A 59 1.87 -3.10 -5.85
C SER A 59 0.88 -3.53 -4.76
N ARG A 60 1.19 -3.25 -3.49
CA ARG A 60 0.35 -3.58 -2.33
C ARG A 60 -0.77 -2.57 -2.09
N TYR A 61 -0.53 -1.28 -2.33
CA TYR A 61 -1.51 -0.21 -2.05
C TYR A 61 -2.02 0.46 -3.34
N ARG A 62 -3.00 -0.14 -4.01
CA ARG A 62 -3.53 0.35 -5.31
C ARG A 62 -4.13 1.76 -5.25
N ASP A 63 -4.79 2.12 -4.15
CA ASP A 63 -5.57 3.36 -4.09
C ASP A 63 -4.75 4.61 -3.73
N GLU A 64 -3.64 4.45 -2.99
CA GLU A 64 -2.72 5.56 -2.63
C GLU A 64 -1.24 5.12 -2.58
N PRO A 65 -0.70 4.56 -3.68
CA PRO A 65 0.60 3.89 -3.69
C PRO A 65 1.74 4.83 -3.30
N ILE A 66 1.70 6.06 -3.80
CA ILE A 66 2.72 7.08 -3.56
C ILE A 66 2.73 7.52 -2.09
N ARG A 67 1.55 7.71 -1.48
CA ARG A 67 1.45 8.13 -0.07
C ARG A 67 1.96 7.04 0.88
N ALA A 68 1.74 5.77 0.55
CA ALA A 68 2.28 4.65 1.32
C ALA A 68 3.82 4.68 1.38
N CYS A 69 4.49 4.98 0.25
CA CYS A 69 5.95 5.12 0.18
C CYS A 69 6.49 6.25 1.08
N TYR A 70 5.78 7.39 1.17
CA TYR A 70 6.17 8.54 1.99
C TYR A 70 5.71 8.46 3.45
N SER A 71 5.02 7.40 3.84
CA SER A 71 4.72 7.16 5.26
C SER A 71 6.01 6.87 6.04
N PRO A 72 6.09 7.20 7.35
CA PRO A 72 7.29 6.91 8.14
C PRO A 72 7.73 5.45 8.06
N PHE A 73 6.77 4.52 8.09
CA PHE A 73 7.04 3.08 7.98
C PHE A 73 7.40 2.66 6.56
N GLY A 74 6.77 3.27 5.54
CA GLY A 74 7.14 3.09 4.14
C GLY A 74 8.58 3.51 3.88
N LEU A 75 9.00 4.67 4.39
CA LEU A 75 10.39 5.14 4.28
C LEU A 75 11.37 4.18 4.93
N ILE A 76 11.08 3.67 6.13
CA ILE A 76 11.94 2.67 6.79
C ILE A 76 12.08 1.43 5.93
N TYR A 77 10.98 0.97 5.34
CA TYR A 77 11.00 -0.19 4.46
C TYR A 77 11.86 0.05 3.21
N LEU A 78 11.76 1.23 2.57
CA LEU A 78 12.62 1.61 1.45
C LEU A 78 14.10 1.66 1.85
N LEU A 79 14.40 2.23 3.02
CA LEU A 79 15.75 2.33 3.56
C LEU A 79 16.33 0.97 3.92
N CYS A 80 15.53 0.07 4.50
CA CYS A 80 15.94 -1.31 4.76
C CYS A 80 16.28 -2.03 3.46
N ASN A 81 15.47 -1.88 2.41
CA ASN A 81 15.79 -2.47 1.11
C ASN A 81 17.08 -1.90 0.51
N ALA A 82 17.26 -0.59 0.54
CA ALA A 82 18.50 0.05 0.10
C ALA A 82 19.73 -0.46 0.89
N ALA A 83 19.62 -0.53 2.21
CA ALA A 83 20.70 -1.02 3.08
C ALA A 83 21.04 -2.50 2.80
N MET A 84 20.04 -3.35 2.58
CA MET A 84 20.26 -4.76 2.22
C MET A 84 20.97 -4.90 0.87
N SER A 85 20.63 -4.07 -0.12
CA SER A 85 21.32 -4.05 -1.41
C SER A 85 22.77 -3.57 -1.30
N VAL A 86 23.04 -2.58 -0.44
CA VAL A 86 24.41 -2.15 -0.15
C VAL A 86 25.21 -3.24 0.55
N ALA A 87 24.60 -3.95 1.51
CA ALA A 87 25.23 -5.09 2.17
C ALA A 87 25.53 -6.24 1.19
N ALA A 88 24.62 -6.53 0.25
CA ALA A 88 24.85 -7.50 -0.81
C ALA A 88 26.01 -7.10 -1.73
N LEU A 89 26.12 -5.81 -2.08
CA LEU A 89 27.24 -5.30 -2.86
C LEU A 89 28.57 -5.48 -2.12
N TYR A 90 28.59 -5.19 -0.81
CA TYR A 90 29.77 -5.39 0.02
C TYR A 90 30.23 -6.86 0.00
N LEU A 91 29.30 -7.82 0.09
CA LEU A 91 29.61 -9.24 -0.02
C LEU A 91 30.19 -9.62 -1.39
N ILE A 92 29.61 -9.10 -2.49
CA ILE A 92 30.14 -9.33 -3.85
C ILE A 92 31.59 -8.83 -3.97
N VAL A 93 31.91 -7.70 -3.36
CA VAL A 93 33.27 -7.13 -3.39
C VAL A 93 34.25 -7.93 -2.55
N ARG A 94 33.82 -8.45 -1.39
CA ARG A 94 34.66 -9.18 -0.43
C ARG A 94 34.85 -10.66 -0.76
N LEU A 95 34.00 -11.24 -1.59
CA LEU A 95 34.05 -12.65 -1.98
C LEU A 95 34.40 -12.80 -3.48
N PRO A 96 35.61 -12.39 -3.91
CA PRO A 96 35.97 -12.35 -5.32
C PRO A 96 36.01 -13.75 -5.96
N GLU A 97 36.34 -14.78 -5.20
CA GLU A 97 36.36 -16.17 -5.71
C GLU A 97 34.96 -16.66 -6.13
N SER A 98 33.91 -16.20 -5.45
CA SER A 98 32.53 -16.59 -5.74
C SER A 98 31.86 -15.69 -6.77
N TYR A 99 32.30 -14.42 -6.88
CA TYR A 99 31.62 -13.40 -7.68
C TYR A 99 32.52 -12.66 -8.67
N GLY A 100 33.70 -13.20 -9.00
CA GLY A 100 34.73 -12.50 -9.78
C GLY A 100 34.24 -11.90 -11.11
N ALA A 101 33.41 -12.65 -11.86
CA ALA A 101 32.80 -12.18 -13.10
C ALA A 101 31.88 -10.96 -12.88
N ILE A 102 31.01 -11.02 -11.87
CA ILE A 102 30.07 -9.94 -11.52
C ILE A 102 30.83 -8.73 -10.97
N ARG A 103 31.81 -8.96 -10.08
CA ARG A 103 32.64 -7.92 -9.45
C ARG A 103 33.44 -7.12 -10.47
N SER A 104 33.90 -7.76 -11.55
CA SER A 104 34.72 -7.11 -12.60
C SER A 104 34.05 -5.88 -13.22
N ASN A 105 32.71 -5.87 -13.27
CA ASN A 105 31.93 -4.74 -13.74
C ASN A 105 31.11 -4.16 -12.59
N ARG A 106 31.54 -2.99 -12.11
CA ARG A 106 30.96 -2.34 -10.93
C ARG A 106 29.46 -2.01 -11.07
N ILE A 107 28.99 -1.73 -12.29
CA ILE A 107 27.56 -1.46 -12.56
C ILE A 107 26.77 -2.76 -12.49
N ILE A 108 27.27 -3.83 -13.11
CA ILE A 108 26.63 -5.15 -13.05
C ILE A 108 26.59 -5.64 -11.59
N ALA A 109 27.67 -5.44 -10.82
CA ALA A 109 27.70 -5.74 -9.40
C ALA A 109 26.63 -4.96 -8.62
N ALA A 110 26.46 -3.66 -8.88
CA ALA A 110 25.43 -2.84 -8.23
C ALA A 110 24.00 -3.28 -8.60
N ILE A 111 23.74 -3.62 -9.86
CA ILE A 111 22.46 -4.17 -10.32
C ILE A 111 22.19 -5.52 -9.64
N ALA A 112 23.16 -6.44 -9.68
CA ALA A 112 23.06 -7.76 -9.08
C ALA A 112 22.81 -7.67 -7.56
N ALA A 113 23.50 -6.76 -6.87
CA ALA A 113 23.27 -6.50 -5.45
C ALA A 113 21.89 -5.89 -5.18
N GLY A 114 21.50 -4.90 -5.98
CA GLY A 114 20.19 -4.23 -5.94
C GLY A 114 19.03 -5.20 -5.97
N PHE A 115 18.91 -5.94 -7.07
CA PHE A 115 17.82 -6.88 -7.28
C PHE A 115 18.02 -8.20 -6.52
N GLY A 116 19.26 -8.70 -6.42
CA GLY A 116 19.55 -9.97 -5.78
C GLY A 116 19.32 -9.97 -4.28
N ALA A 117 19.56 -8.85 -3.59
CA ALA A 117 19.23 -8.72 -2.17
C ALA A 117 17.74 -8.95 -1.91
N SER A 118 16.87 -8.44 -2.79
CA SER A 118 15.42 -8.61 -2.67
C SER A 118 14.98 -10.07 -2.82
N VAL A 119 15.65 -10.81 -3.72
CA VAL A 119 15.38 -12.25 -3.94
C VAL A 119 15.74 -13.05 -2.70
N ILE A 120 16.92 -12.80 -2.12
CA ILE A 120 17.37 -13.47 -0.89
C ILE A 120 16.42 -13.13 0.26
N MET A 121 16.08 -11.85 0.42
CA MET A 121 15.19 -11.38 1.48
C MET A 121 13.77 -11.92 1.38
N ARG A 122 13.35 -12.43 0.22
CA ARG A 122 12.03 -13.07 0.03
C ARG A 122 12.09 -14.60 0.11
N THR A 123 13.26 -15.17 0.32
CA THR A 123 13.43 -16.63 0.38
C THR A 123 12.91 -17.19 1.71
N ARG A 124 12.18 -18.31 1.61
CA ARG A 124 11.67 -19.10 2.74
C ARG A 124 12.55 -20.34 2.89
N LEU A 125 13.34 -20.41 3.96
CA LEU A 125 14.30 -21.50 4.15
C LEU A 125 13.64 -22.76 4.73
N ALA A 126 12.64 -22.58 5.58
CA ALA A 126 11.83 -23.67 6.10
C ALA A 126 10.39 -23.20 6.33
N VAL A 127 9.45 -24.14 6.37
CA VAL A 127 8.05 -23.90 6.77
C VAL A 127 7.71 -24.91 7.85
N ILE A 128 7.38 -24.42 9.05
CA ILE A 128 6.91 -25.25 10.16
C ILE A 128 5.41 -25.12 10.24
N ARG A 129 4.71 -26.25 10.21
CA ARG A 129 3.27 -26.31 10.44
C ARG A 129 3.01 -26.39 11.94
N THR A 130 2.35 -25.39 12.48
CA THR A 130 1.98 -25.35 13.90
C THR A 130 0.79 -26.26 14.20
N ALA A 131 0.57 -26.57 15.49
CA ALA A 131 -0.58 -27.36 15.95
C ALA A 131 -1.94 -26.77 15.52
N ASP A 132 -2.00 -25.44 15.34
CA ASP A 132 -3.18 -24.70 14.85
C ASP A 132 -3.32 -24.72 13.31
N ASN A 133 -2.59 -25.61 12.62
CA ASN A 133 -2.61 -25.74 11.17
C ASN A 133 -2.14 -24.47 10.42
N LYS A 134 -1.38 -23.60 11.08
CA LYS A 134 -0.78 -22.39 10.47
C LYS A 134 0.66 -22.66 10.06
N ASP A 135 0.97 -22.31 8.82
CA ASP A 135 2.31 -22.41 8.27
C ASP A 135 3.15 -21.19 8.68
N VAL A 136 4.17 -21.42 9.51
CA VAL A 136 5.15 -20.41 9.91
C VAL A 136 6.42 -20.64 9.11
N SER A 137 6.66 -19.76 8.14
CA SER A 137 7.93 -19.78 7.42
C SER A 137 9.06 -19.14 8.21
N ILE A 138 10.17 -19.86 8.29
CA ILE A 138 11.46 -19.43 8.84
C ILE A 138 12.36 -19.03 7.67
N GLY A 139 12.78 -17.77 7.66
CA GLY A 139 13.66 -17.23 6.64
C GLY A 139 13.83 -15.72 6.80
N PRO A 140 14.69 -15.09 5.97
CA PRO A 140 14.85 -13.63 5.93
C PRO A 140 13.54 -12.89 5.63
N ASP A 141 12.60 -13.56 4.97
CA ASP A 141 11.29 -13.01 4.59
C ASP A 141 10.44 -12.58 5.79
N ILE A 142 10.71 -13.10 7.00
CA ILE A 142 10.00 -12.71 8.22
C ILE A 142 10.16 -11.22 8.53
N VAL A 143 11.35 -10.66 8.27
CA VAL A 143 11.64 -9.24 8.53
C VAL A 143 10.80 -8.37 7.60
N THR A 144 10.84 -8.67 6.31
CA THR A 144 10.07 -7.98 5.27
C THR A 144 8.57 -8.07 5.54
N ARG A 145 8.07 -9.27 5.89
CA ARG A 145 6.65 -9.49 6.23
C ARG A 145 6.21 -8.73 7.47
N LEU A 146 7.03 -8.69 8.53
CA LEU A 146 6.70 -7.97 9.75
C LEU A 146 6.62 -6.46 9.49
N LEU A 147 7.60 -5.90 8.77
CA LEU A 147 7.59 -4.48 8.41
C LEU A 147 6.38 -4.12 7.55
N LEU A 148 6.10 -4.89 6.51
CA LEU A 148 4.93 -4.67 5.66
C LEU A 148 3.62 -4.80 6.44
N SER A 149 3.51 -5.78 7.35
CA SER A 149 2.34 -5.93 8.22
C SER A 149 2.14 -4.70 9.10
N VAL A 150 3.20 -4.12 9.67
CA VAL A 150 3.08 -2.88 10.46
C VAL A 150 2.61 -1.71 9.59
N ILE A 151 3.14 -1.60 8.36
CA ILE A 151 2.69 -0.58 7.39
C ILE A 151 1.20 -0.78 7.08
N ASP A 152 0.77 -2.01 6.79
CA ASP A 152 -0.63 -2.37 6.51
C ASP A 152 -1.53 -1.90 7.64
N HIS A 153 -1.26 -2.33 8.87
CA HIS A 153 -2.10 -1.97 10.02
C HIS A 153 -2.20 -0.46 10.25
N LYS A 154 -1.13 0.28 9.97
CA LYS A 154 -1.11 1.75 10.13
C LYS A 154 -1.89 2.44 9.01
N ILE A 155 -1.69 2.02 7.77
CA ILE A 155 -2.43 2.53 6.62
C ILE A 155 -3.91 2.20 6.78
N ASP A 156 -4.27 0.98 7.15
CA ASP A 156 -5.65 0.54 7.35
C ASP A 156 -6.35 1.36 8.43
N ARG A 157 -5.71 1.61 9.58
CA ARG A 157 -6.29 2.47 10.62
C ARG A 157 -6.53 3.90 10.16
N TYR A 158 -5.57 4.47 9.42
CA TYR A 158 -5.70 5.81 8.88
C TYR A 158 -6.82 5.88 7.82
N ARG A 159 -6.88 4.89 6.93
CA ARG A 159 -7.88 4.79 5.86
C ARG A 159 -9.28 4.52 6.40
N ALA A 160 -9.43 3.65 7.39
CA ALA A 160 -10.71 3.29 7.97
C ALA A 160 -11.49 4.52 8.45
N LEU A 161 -10.83 5.44 9.18
CA LEU A 161 -11.46 6.68 9.64
C LEU A 161 -11.92 7.58 8.48
N ARG A 162 -11.11 7.70 7.42
CA ARG A 162 -11.43 8.53 6.27
C ARG A 162 -12.59 7.94 5.46
N ARG A 163 -12.53 6.64 5.19
CA ARG A 163 -13.59 5.87 4.52
C ARG A 163 -14.90 5.92 5.30
N GLN A 164 -14.84 5.80 6.62
CA GLN A 164 -16.02 5.92 7.48
C GLN A 164 -16.67 7.31 7.38
N ARG A 165 -15.89 8.39 7.47
CA ARG A 165 -16.41 9.75 7.32
C ARG A 165 -17.05 9.97 5.94
N LEU A 166 -16.41 9.48 4.89
CA LEU A 166 -16.90 9.62 3.53
C LEU A 166 -18.24 8.89 3.34
N VAL A 167 -18.33 7.62 3.74
CA VAL A 167 -19.57 6.82 3.58
C VAL A 167 -20.70 7.36 4.46
N VAL A 168 -20.42 7.74 5.70
CA VAL A 168 -21.44 8.35 6.58
C VAL A 168 -22.00 9.64 5.99
N ALA A 169 -21.16 10.47 5.37
CA ALA A 169 -21.59 11.72 4.74
C ALA A 169 -22.48 11.50 3.51
N THR A 170 -22.42 10.34 2.85
CA THR A 170 -23.21 10.05 1.64
C THR A 170 -24.52 9.31 1.92
N VAL A 171 -24.73 8.78 3.13
CA VAL A 171 -25.99 8.09 3.50
C VAL A 171 -27.24 8.93 3.23
N PRO A 172 -27.31 10.23 3.58
CA PRO A 172 -28.49 11.03 3.29
C PRO A 172 -28.81 11.10 1.79
N VAL A 173 -27.79 11.26 0.94
CA VAL A 173 -27.94 11.30 -0.52
C VAL A 173 -28.44 9.94 -1.05
N MET A 174 -27.87 8.85 -0.56
CA MET A 174 -28.30 7.51 -0.95
C MET A 174 -29.74 7.21 -0.51
N ARG A 175 -30.19 7.78 0.62
CA ARG A 175 -31.57 7.65 1.07
C ARG A 175 -32.55 8.42 0.18
N GLU A 176 -32.14 9.57 -0.34
CA GLU A 176 -32.95 10.35 -1.28
C GLU A 176 -33.16 9.65 -2.64
N LEU A 177 -32.32 8.67 -2.99
CA LEU A 177 -32.53 7.83 -4.18
C LEU A 177 -33.72 6.86 -4.05
N GLY A 178 -34.32 6.72 -2.86
CA GLY A 178 -35.48 5.86 -2.62
C GLY A 178 -35.17 4.73 -1.65
N SER A 179 -35.50 3.49 -2.04
CA SER A 179 -35.24 2.32 -1.21
C SER A 179 -33.76 1.94 -1.19
N PHE A 180 -33.38 1.07 -0.25
CA PHE A 180 -32.05 0.45 -0.26
C PHE A 180 -31.70 -0.16 -1.63
N ARG A 181 -32.69 -0.81 -2.27
CA ARG A 181 -32.52 -1.47 -3.58
C ARG A 181 -32.28 -0.44 -4.69
N ASP A 182 -32.95 0.71 -4.65
CA ASP A 182 -32.77 1.77 -5.64
C ASP A 182 -31.36 2.38 -5.55
N ALA A 183 -30.91 2.67 -4.33
CA ALA A 183 -29.54 3.13 -4.09
C ALA A 183 -28.51 2.07 -4.51
N ALA A 184 -28.75 0.80 -4.19
CA ALA A 184 -27.85 -0.29 -4.57
C ALA A 184 -27.78 -0.50 -6.09
N ASN A 185 -28.91 -0.39 -6.78
CA ASN A 185 -29.00 -0.45 -8.24
C ASN A 185 -28.25 0.71 -8.89
N TYR A 186 -28.44 1.94 -8.40
CA TYR A 186 -27.71 3.11 -8.89
C TYR A 186 -26.20 2.92 -8.78
N LEU A 187 -25.70 2.55 -7.59
CA LEU A 187 -24.27 2.32 -7.37
C LEU A 187 -23.76 1.18 -8.25
N THR A 188 -24.45 0.03 -8.30
CA THR A 188 -24.04 -1.10 -9.14
C THR A 188 -23.98 -0.73 -10.63
N ASN A 189 -24.96 0.03 -11.13
CA ASN A 189 -24.99 0.48 -12.52
C ASN A 189 -23.91 1.52 -12.83
N SER A 190 -23.50 2.34 -11.85
CA SER A 190 -22.38 3.27 -12.04
C SER A 190 -21.06 2.55 -12.34
N LEU A 191 -20.92 1.26 -12.00
CA LEU A 191 -19.75 0.46 -12.37
C LEU A 191 -19.64 0.20 -13.87
N LEU A 192 -20.72 0.37 -14.65
CA LEU A 192 -20.66 0.26 -16.12
C LEU A 192 -19.73 1.31 -16.76
N ALA A 193 -19.38 2.37 -16.04
CA ALA A 193 -18.40 3.36 -16.48
C ALA A 193 -16.96 2.82 -16.51
N PHE A 194 -16.67 1.69 -15.85
CA PHE A 194 -15.33 1.10 -15.80
C PHE A 194 -15.06 0.24 -17.03
N GLN A 195 -14.00 0.56 -17.77
CA GLN A 195 -13.60 -0.18 -18.98
C GLN A 195 -12.98 -1.56 -18.70
N ASN A 196 -12.39 -1.74 -17.51
CA ASN A 196 -11.67 -2.95 -17.11
C ASN A 196 -12.19 -3.51 -15.77
N LEU A 197 -13.50 -3.48 -15.56
CA LEU A 197 -14.06 -4.08 -14.35
C LEU A 197 -13.95 -5.60 -14.42
N ASP A 198 -13.42 -6.22 -13.37
CA ASP A 198 -13.40 -7.67 -13.22
C ASP A 198 -14.84 -8.17 -12.98
N GLU A 199 -15.31 -9.08 -13.83
CA GLU A 199 -16.65 -9.66 -13.74
C GLU A 199 -16.87 -10.38 -12.40
N ALA A 200 -15.80 -10.96 -11.81
CA ALA A 200 -15.86 -11.56 -10.49
C ALA A 200 -16.20 -10.52 -9.40
N LEU A 201 -15.65 -9.32 -9.51
CA LEU A 201 -15.87 -8.22 -8.57
C LEU A 201 -17.31 -7.70 -8.65
N ARG A 202 -17.86 -7.62 -9.88
CA ARG A 202 -19.26 -7.26 -10.12
C ARG A 202 -20.21 -8.29 -9.53
N SER A 203 -19.94 -9.57 -9.76
CA SER A 203 -20.72 -10.67 -9.18
C SER A 203 -20.69 -10.64 -7.65
N GLN A 204 -19.51 -10.40 -7.05
CA GLN A 204 -19.35 -10.27 -5.60
C GLN A 204 -20.18 -9.12 -5.02
N LEU A 205 -20.30 -7.99 -5.73
CA LEU A 205 -21.14 -6.88 -5.31
C LEU A 205 -22.62 -7.28 -5.29
N THR A 206 -23.12 -7.91 -6.35
CA THR A 206 -24.52 -8.38 -6.43
C THR A 206 -24.86 -9.32 -5.28
N VAL A 207 -24.00 -10.32 -5.03
CA VAL A 207 -24.18 -11.27 -3.92
C VAL A 207 -24.19 -10.54 -2.56
N SER A 208 -23.31 -9.56 -2.38
CA SER A 208 -23.23 -8.81 -1.12
C SER A 208 -24.46 -7.93 -0.90
N VAL A 209 -25.00 -7.32 -1.97
CA VAL A 209 -26.24 -6.54 -1.93
C VAL A 209 -27.42 -7.42 -1.53
N GLU A 210 -27.56 -8.60 -2.14
CA GLU A 210 -28.63 -9.55 -1.80
C GLU A 210 -28.54 -9.99 -0.33
N ALA A 211 -27.34 -10.33 0.14
CA ALA A 211 -27.12 -10.70 1.54
C ALA A 211 -27.55 -9.58 2.50
N ILE A 212 -27.17 -8.33 2.22
CA ILE A 212 -27.54 -7.17 3.06
C ILE A 212 -29.04 -6.88 3.01
N ASP A 213 -29.68 -7.07 1.86
CA ASP A 213 -31.12 -6.84 1.70
C ASP A 213 -31.95 -7.77 2.60
N HIS A 214 -31.53 -9.04 2.72
CA HIS A 214 -32.19 -10.05 3.54
C HIS A 214 -31.97 -9.90 5.06
N GLU A 215 -30.93 -9.16 5.48
CA GLU A 215 -30.65 -8.91 6.88
C GLU A 215 -31.69 -7.95 7.51
N ASN A 216 -32.09 -8.22 8.76
CA ASN A 216 -33.02 -7.35 9.50
C ASN A 216 -32.25 -6.19 10.17
N LEU A 217 -31.69 -5.31 9.33
CA LEU A 217 -30.92 -4.14 9.75
C LEU A 217 -31.65 -2.83 9.40
N PRO A 218 -31.42 -1.74 10.16
CA PRO A 218 -31.90 -0.42 9.77
C PRO A 218 -31.39 -0.04 8.38
N VAL A 219 -32.22 0.64 7.58
CA VAL A 219 -31.88 1.04 6.19
C VAL A 219 -30.54 1.77 6.13
N ASP A 220 -30.27 2.66 7.08
CA ASP A 220 -29.00 3.40 7.15
C ASP A 220 -27.79 2.49 7.32
N VAL A 221 -27.93 1.42 8.10
CA VAL A 221 -26.86 0.44 8.29
C VAL A 221 -26.64 -0.36 7.00
N LYS A 222 -27.71 -0.69 6.28
CA LYS A 222 -27.62 -1.32 4.95
C LYS A 222 -26.92 -0.40 3.94
N LEU A 223 -27.28 0.88 3.91
CA LEU A 223 -26.66 1.90 3.05
C LEU A 223 -25.18 2.13 3.40
N LEU A 224 -24.83 2.14 4.68
CA LEU A 224 -23.43 2.19 5.12
C LEU A 224 -22.64 0.98 4.60
N ALA A 225 -23.17 -0.24 4.79
CA ALA A 225 -22.53 -1.46 4.34
C ALA A 225 -22.32 -1.46 2.82
N MET A 226 -23.36 -1.09 2.06
CA MET A 226 -23.28 -0.97 0.59
C MET A 226 -22.25 0.08 0.16
N GLY A 227 -22.25 1.24 0.81
CA GLY A 227 -21.26 2.29 0.56
C GLY A 227 -19.83 1.80 0.79
N PHE A 228 -19.55 1.03 1.84
CA PHE A 228 -18.22 0.46 2.08
C PHE A 228 -17.81 -0.58 1.04
N ILE A 229 -18.73 -1.44 0.59
CA ILE A 229 -18.44 -2.44 -0.43
C ILE A 229 -18.11 -1.74 -1.76
N PHE A 230 -18.98 -0.82 -2.19
CA PHE A 230 -18.77 -0.08 -3.43
C PHE A 230 -17.48 0.75 -3.39
N LEU A 231 -17.19 1.44 -2.28
CA LEU A 231 -15.94 2.18 -2.06
C LEU A 231 -14.69 1.28 -2.13
N SER A 232 -14.81 0.00 -1.75
CA SER A 232 -13.70 -0.96 -1.84
C SER A 232 -13.38 -1.37 -3.27
N ILE A 233 -14.36 -1.24 -4.17
CA ILE A 233 -14.24 -1.56 -5.60
C ILE A 233 -13.70 -0.37 -6.38
N CYS A 234 -14.29 0.81 -6.21
CA CYS A 234 -14.04 1.97 -7.06
C CYS A 234 -13.02 2.97 -6.50
N GLY A 235 -12.69 2.87 -5.21
CA GLY A 235 -11.86 3.85 -4.52
C GLY A 235 -12.61 5.12 -4.12
N GLU A 236 -11.96 5.97 -3.34
CA GLU A 236 -12.63 7.10 -2.67
C GLU A 236 -13.02 8.24 -3.61
N ALA A 237 -12.16 8.56 -4.59
CA ALA A 237 -12.42 9.64 -5.53
C ALA A 237 -13.67 9.32 -6.37
N GLN A 238 -13.73 8.11 -6.94
CA GLN A 238 -14.87 7.70 -7.75
C GLN A 238 -16.16 7.60 -6.93
N PHE A 239 -16.10 7.08 -5.70
CA PHE A 239 -17.28 7.05 -4.83
C PHE A 239 -17.82 8.46 -4.53
N GLY A 240 -16.93 9.42 -4.27
CA GLY A 240 -17.30 10.82 -4.09
C GLY A 240 -18.02 11.39 -5.33
N GLU A 241 -17.47 11.18 -6.52
CA GLU A 241 -18.07 11.64 -7.77
C GLU A 241 -19.43 10.99 -8.06
N VAL A 242 -19.54 9.67 -7.89
CA VAL A 242 -20.80 8.92 -8.11
C VAL A 242 -21.90 9.43 -7.17
N THR A 243 -21.57 9.66 -5.90
CA THR A 243 -22.57 10.15 -4.93
C THR A 243 -22.93 11.62 -5.16
N GLN A 244 -22.02 12.46 -5.66
CA GLN A 244 -22.35 13.83 -6.10
C GLN A 244 -23.26 13.85 -7.32
N ASN A 245 -23.01 12.96 -8.30
CA ASN A 245 -23.86 12.82 -9.47
C ASN A 245 -25.29 12.37 -9.09
N ALA A 246 -25.42 11.47 -8.11
CA ALA A 246 -26.72 11.08 -7.56
C ALA A 246 -27.50 12.30 -7.04
N LEU A 247 -26.85 13.17 -6.26
CA LEU A 247 -27.46 14.39 -5.74
C LEU A 247 -27.88 15.36 -6.87
N GLY A 248 -27.11 15.42 -7.96
CA GLY A 248 -27.45 16.21 -9.15
C GLY A 248 -28.73 15.71 -9.85
N LEU A 249 -28.89 14.39 -9.96
CA LEU A 249 -30.08 13.77 -10.55
C LEU A 249 -31.32 14.04 -9.70
N ILE A 250 -31.22 13.84 -8.38
CA ILE A 250 -32.31 14.11 -7.42
C ILE A 250 -32.80 15.56 -7.56
N LYS A 251 -31.88 16.54 -7.56
CA LYS A 251 -32.23 17.96 -7.70
C LYS A 251 -32.89 18.30 -9.03
N THR A 252 -32.54 17.58 -10.09
CA THR A 252 -33.12 17.80 -11.43
C THR A 252 -34.53 17.26 -11.49
N ASP A 253 -34.77 16.09 -10.90
CA ASP A 253 -36.08 15.45 -10.82
C ASP A 253 -37.07 16.31 -10.01
N THR A 254 -36.65 16.78 -8.82
CA THR A 254 -37.47 17.70 -8.00
C THR A 254 -37.80 19.01 -8.73
N ARG A 255 -36.92 19.50 -9.61
CA ARG A 255 -37.20 20.70 -10.41
C ARG A 255 -38.18 20.43 -11.55
N ALA A 256 -38.15 19.25 -12.14
CA ALA A 256 -39.08 18.86 -13.19
C ALA A 256 -40.51 18.72 -12.64
N GLU A 257 -40.68 18.22 -11.41
CA GLU A 257 -41.99 18.13 -10.73
C GLU A 257 -42.59 19.50 -10.35
N LEU A 258 -41.76 20.55 -10.25
CA LEU A 258 -42.18 21.91 -9.87
C LEU A 258 -42.57 22.80 -11.06
N ILE A 259 -42.47 22.31 -12.31
CA ILE A 259 -42.90 23.03 -13.51
C ILE A 259 -44.20 22.37 -14.01
N PRO A 260 -45.37 22.97 -13.76
CA PRO A 260 -46.67 22.45 -14.22
C PRO A 260 -46.88 22.59 -15.72
#